data_AF-T1GLT9-F1
#
_entry.id   AF-T1GLT9-F1
#
_cell.length_a   1.000
_cell.length_b   1.000
_cell.length_c   1.000
_cell.angle_alpha   90.00
_cell.angle_beta   90.00
_cell.angle_gamma   90.00
#
_symmetry.space_group_name_H-M   'P 1'
#
loop_
_entity.id
_entity.type
_entity.pdbx_description
1 polymer ?
#
loop_
_entity_poly.entity_id
_entity_poly.type
_entity_poly.pdbx_seq_one_letter_code
_entity_poly.pdbx_strand_id
1 'polypeptide(L)'
;MPSGIFESIASLLDHHSSLNGYDFSRAIFIFLSNTGGVEISETLTQLTKNGKWRKDTKLYDFEKILEIGSYNIDGGLKETSLIESHLVDHFVPFLPLERSHVRLCLQKEFEKWGSFPTEDIITEIIDNFVTFDKQTGMYATSGCKTLEKKVAIYVRH
;
A
#
# COMPACT_ATOMS: atom_id res chain seq x y z
N MET A 1 12.94 -7.91 -5.30
CA MET A 1 12.87 -8.61 -6.60
C MET A 1 14.25 -9.14 -6.92
N PRO A 2 14.43 -10.34 -7.51
CA PRO A 2 15.75 -10.76 -7.98
C PRO A 2 16.37 -9.70 -8.91
N SER A 3 17.67 -9.44 -8.75
CA SER A 3 18.41 -8.49 -9.57
C SER A 3 18.30 -8.83 -11.06
N GLY A 4 18.21 -7.82 -11.94
CA GLY A 4 18.11 -7.99 -13.40
C GLY A 4 16.69 -8.17 -13.97
N ILE A 5 15.69 -8.53 -13.15
CA ILE A 5 14.29 -8.61 -13.62
C ILE A 5 13.74 -7.22 -13.91
N PHE A 6 14.10 -6.23 -13.09
CA PHE A 6 13.66 -4.85 -13.31
C PHE A 6 14.21 -4.32 -14.62
N GLU A 7 15.51 -4.48 -14.86
CA GLU A 7 16.20 -4.03 -16.09
C GLU A 7 15.56 -4.63 -17.35
N SER A 8 15.16 -5.91 -17.28
CA SER A 8 14.44 -6.57 -18.37
C SER A 8 13.07 -5.93 -18.63
N ILE A 9 12.32 -5.58 -17.59
CA ILE A 9 11.01 -4.93 -17.70
C ILE A 9 11.17 -3.44 -18.09
N ALA A 10 12.17 -2.76 -17.56
CA ALA A 10 12.50 -1.37 -17.84
C ALA A 10 12.74 -1.15 -19.33
N SER A 11 13.37 -2.11 -20.01
CA SER A 11 13.50 -2.06 -21.47
C SER A 11 12.16 -1.99 -22.21
N LEU A 12 11.09 -2.61 -21.67
CA LEU A 12 9.73 -2.56 -22.23
C LEU A 12 8.98 -1.25 -21.89
N LEU A 13 9.41 -0.57 -20.83
CA LEU A 13 8.84 0.71 -20.38
C LEU A 13 9.50 1.91 -21.07
N ASP A 14 10.75 1.76 -21.50
CA ASP A 14 11.45 2.79 -22.27
C ASP A 14 10.68 3.07 -23.56
N HIS A 15 10.71 4.32 -24.05
CA HIS A 15 9.81 4.89 -25.07
C HIS A 15 9.90 4.25 -26.48
N HIS A 16 10.50 3.08 -26.59
CA HIS A 16 10.49 2.24 -27.78
C HIS A 16 9.13 1.56 -27.94
N SER A 17 8.27 2.17 -28.76
CA SER A 17 6.98 1.63 -29.21
C SER A 17 7.05 0.29 -29.96
N SER A 18 8.22 -0.31 -30.12
CA SER A 18 8.35 -1.65 -30.69
C SER A 18 9.58 -2.38 -30.14
N LEU A 19 9.36 -3.49 -29.46
CA LEU A 19 10.40 -4.47 -29.08
C LEU A 19 10.11 -5.79 -29.77
N ASN A 20 11.07 -6.28 -30.58
CA ASN A 20 10.90 -7.51 -31.39
C ASN A 20 9.62 -7.52 -32.25
N GLY A 21 9.14 -6.35 -32.71
CA GLY A 21 7.93 -6.22 -33.51
C GLY A 21 6.61 -6.12 -32.72
N TYR A 22 6.66 -6.07 -31.38
CA TYR A 22 5.49 -5.89 -30.51
C TYR A 22 5.42 -4.47 -29.98
N ASP A 23 4.24 -3.84 -30.09
CA ASP A 23 3.96 -2.49 -29.58
C ASP A 23 3.39 -2.52 -28.16
N PHE A 24 4.12 -1.92 -27.23
CA PHE A 24 3.76 -1.84 -25.81
C PHE A 24 3.24 -0.45 -25.39
N SER A 25 3.08 0.49 -26.33
CA SER A 25 2.62 1.86 -26.05
C SER A 25 1.22 1.94 -25.41
N ARG A 26 0.44 0.86 -25.46
CA ARG A 26 -0.91 0.74 -24.86
C ARG A 26 -0.95 -0.19 -23.65
N ALA A 27 0.17 -0.78 -23.26
CA ALA A 27 0.24 -1.63 -22.08
C ALA A 27 0.24 -0.77 -20.81
N ILE A 28 -0.34 -1.31 -19.73
CA ILE A 28 -0.33 -0.67 -18.40
C ILE A 28 0.53 -1.54 -17.49
N PHE A 29 1.52 -0.93 -16.85
CA PHE A 29 2.40 -1.59 -15.89
C PHE A 29 2.11 -1.05 -14.49
N ILE A 30 1.84 -1.95 -13.55
CA ILE A 30 1.55 -1.61 -12.15
C ILE A 30 2.59 -2.29 -11.27
N PHE A 31 3.43 -1.48 -10.63
CA PHE A 31 4.41 -1.94 -9.66
C PHE A 31 3.86 -1.78 -8.24
N LEU A 32 3.90 -2.87 -7.47
CA LEU A 32 3.49 -2.88 -6.07
C LEU A 32 4.72 -3.08 -5.20
N SER A 33 4.98 -2.13 -4.30
CA SER A 33 6.06 -2.20 -3.33
C SER A 33 5.60 -1.76 -1.95
N ASN A 34 6.24 -2.31 -0.91
CA ASN A 34 6.08 -1.82 0.46
C ASN A 34 7.23 -0.87 0.86
N THR A 35 8.18 -0.58 -0.05
CA THR A 35 9.26 0.40 0.16
C THR A 35 8.65 1.76 0.48
N GLY A 36 9.21 2.46 1.46
CA GLY A 36 8.68 3.76 1.91
C GLY A 36 7.49 3.66 2.86
N GLY A 37 6.99 2.46 3.18
CA GLY A 37 5.80 2.28 4.02
C GLY A 37 5.96 2.81 5.44
N VAL A 38 7.17 2.70 6.02
CA VAL A 38 7.47 3.24 7.36
C VAL A 38 7.45 4.76 7.32
N GLU A 39 8.13 5.35 6.35
CA GLU A 39 8.24 6.79 6.17
C GLU A 39 6.88 7.42 5.86
N ILE A 40 6.04 6.78 5.03
CA ILE A 40 4.64 7.20 4.79
C ILE A 40 3.86 7.26 6.11
N SER A 41 3.99 6.22 6.95
CA SER A 41 3.29 6.14 8.23
C SER A 41 3.78 7.22 9.21
N GLU A 42 5.09 7.46 9.26
CA GLU A 42 5.69 8.50 10.10
C GLU A 42 5.27 9.91 9.65
N THR A 43 5.31 10.19 8.35
CA THR A 43 4.86 11.47 7.79
C THR A 43 3.38 11.70 8.08
N LEU A 44 2.51 10.72 7.88
CA LEU A 44 1.08 10.85 8.21
C LEU A 44 0.88 11.13 9.71
N THR A 45 1.66 10.50 10.57
CA THR A 45 1.64 10.76 12.02
C THR A 45 2.02 12.19 12.34
N GLN A 46 3.08 12.72 11.73
CA GLN A 46 3.52 14.10 11.95
C GLN A 46 2.49 15.12 11.47
N LEU A 47 1.91 14.90 10.28
CA LEU A 47 0.84 15.75 9.75
C LEU A 47 -0.37 15.78 10.70
N THR A 48 -0.76 14.61 11.21
CA THR A 48 -1.88 14.49 12.15
C THR A 48 -1.59 15.22 13.46
N LYS A 49 -0.38 15.10 14.01
CA LYS A 49 0.06 15.87 15.20
C LYS A 49 0.03 17.38 14.98
N ASN A 50 0.22 17.82 13.74
CA ASN A 50 0.16 19.23 13.33
C ASN A 50 -1.25 19.67 12.93
N GLY A 51 -2.28 18.85 13.17
CA GLY A 51 -3.69 19.17 12.90
C GLY A 51 -4.15 18.92 11.46
N LYS A 52 -3.30 18.36 10.59
CA LYS A 52 -3.68 17.96 9.23
C LYS A 52 -4.07 16.49 9.23
N TRP A 53 -5.37 16.23 9.17
CA TRP A 53 -5.92 14.87 9.21
C TRP A 53 -5.72 14.13 7.89
N ARG A 54 -5.78 12.79 7.95
CA ARG A 54 -5.64 11.89 6.80
C ARG A 54 -6.37 12.37 5.53
N LYS A 55 -7.64 12.74 5.67
CA LYS A 55 -8.50 13.19 4.56
C LYS A 55 -8.07 14.51 3.91
N ASP A 56 -7.30 15.31 4.63
CA ASP A 56 -6.86 16.64 4.22
C ASP A 56 -5.45 16.60 3.62
N THR A 57 -4.78 15.45 3.70
CA THR A 57 -3.46 15.21 3.07
C THR A 57 -3.56 15.21 1.54
N LYS A 58 -2.44 15.52 0.90
CA LYS A 58 -2.25 15.65 -0.54
C LYS A 58 -1.01 14.87 -0.97
N LEU A 59 -0.91 14.57 -2.26
CA LEU A 59 0.22 13.81 -2.79
C LEU A 59 1.57 14.49 -2.48
N TYR A 60 1.61 15.82 -2.57
CA TYR A 60 2.83 16.58 -2.29
C TYR A 60 3.33 16.46 -0.84
N ASP A 61 2.46 16.11 0.12
CA ASP A 61 2.89 15.91 1.51
C ASP A 61 3.82 14.69 1.65
N PHE A 62 3.84 13.80 0.64
CA PHE A 62 4.61 12.56 0.64
C PHE A 62 5.72 12.56 -0.42
N GLU A 63 5.95 13.67 -1.14
CA GLU A 63 6.92 13.77 -2.26
C GLU A 63 8.32 13.28 -1.91
N LYS A 64 8.84 13.68 -0.75
CA LYS A 64 10.17 13.23 -0.29
C LYS A 64 10.28 11.71 -0.18
N ILE A 65 9.18 11.03 0.13
CA ILE A 65 9.15 9.57 0.20
C ILE A 65 9.04 8.96 -1.19
N LEU A 66 8.38 9.65 -2.12
CA LEU A 66 8.35 9.25 -3.53
C LEU A 66 9.75 9.30 -4.13
N GLU A 67 10.55 10.31 -3.80
CA GLU A 67 11.96 10.38 -4.15
C GLU A 67 12.71 9.17 -3.57
N ILE A 68 12.59 8.91 -2.26
CA ILE A 68 13.25 7.77 -1.61
C ILE A 68 12.82 6.42 -2.23
N GLY A 69 11.52 6.24 -2.50
CA GLY A 69 10.99 5.02 -3.13
C GLY A 69 11.49 4.83 -4.57
N SER A 70 11.79 5.91 -5.28
CA SER A 70 12.41 5.86 -6.60
C SER A 70 13.90 5.51 -6.55
N TYR A 71 14.62 5.89 -5.48
CA TYR A 71 16.06 5.63 -5.33
C TYR A 71 16.40 4.34 -4.57
N ASN A 72 15.51 3.84 -3.71
CA ASN A 72 15.77 2.74 -2.76
C ASN A 72 15.01 1.44 -3.08
N ILE A 73 14.84 1.12 -4.37
CA ILE A 73 14.37 -0.21 -4.75
C ILE A 73 15.52 -1.20 -4.53
N ASP A 74 15.67 -1.73 -3.31
CA ASP A 74 16.77 -2.65 -2.99
C ASP A 74 16.66 -3.97 -3.79
N GLY A 75 17.66 -4.19 -4.64
CA GLY A 75 17.82 -5.33 -5.54
C GLY A 75 18.31 -4.89 -6.93
N GLY A 76 19.63 -4.83 -7.13
CA GLY A 76 20.28 -4.52 -8.42
C GLY A 76 20.34 -3.02 -8.79
N LEU A 77 19.51 -2.17 -8.19
CA LEU A 77 19.20 -0.82 -8.66
C LEU A 77 20.06 0.29 -8.02
N LYS A 78 21.17 -0.06 -7.36
CA LYS A 78 22.04 0.91 -6.67
C LYS A 78 23.07 1.56 -7.61
N GLU A 79 23.26 1.04 -8.81
CA GLU A 79 24.29 1.52 -9.76
C GLU A 79 23.76 2.20 -11.03
N THR A 80 22.44 2.24 -11.26
CA THR A 80 21.81 2.85 -12.46
C THR A 80 21.06 4.13 -12.11
N SER A 81 21.68 5.01 -11.34
CA SER A 81 21.13 6.28 -10.82
C SER A 81 20.72 7.33 -11.86
N LEU A 82 20.77 7.03 -13.16
CA LEU A 82 20.54 7.99 -14.25
C LEU A 82 19.33 7.68 -15.14
N ILE A 83 18.69 6.50 -15.03
CA ILE A 83 17.68 6.05 -16.02
C ILE A 83 16.28 5.87 -15.41
N GLU A 84 16.14 5.72 -14.09
CA GLU A 84 14.90 5.19 -13.50
C GLU A 84 13.82 6.22 -13.14
N SER A 85 14.19 7.50 -12.96
CA SER A 85 13.22 8.55 -12.61
C SER A 85 12.23 8.89 -13.74
N HIS A 86 12.46 8.39 -14.96
CA HIS A 86 11.62 8.67 -16.12
C HIS A 86 10.70 7.51 -16.54
N LEU A 87 10.82 6.32 -15.93
CA LEU A 87 9.99 5.15 -16.29
C LEU A 87 8.67 5.06 -15.51
N VAL A 88 8.57 5.77 -14.40
CA VAL A 88 7.37 5.78 -13.55
C VAL A 88 6.65 7.10 -13.75
N ASP A 89 5.48 7.06 -14.39
CA ASP A 89 4.66 8.25 -14.60
C ASP A 89 4.10 8.81 -13.28
N HIS A 90 3.64 7.89 -12.40
CA HIS A 90 2.93 8.24 -11.19
C HIS A 90 3.30 7.34 -10.02
N PHE A 91 3.62 7.96 -8.89
CA PHE A 91 3.71 7.27 -7.61
C PHE A 91 2.42 7.46 -6.82
N VAL A 92 1.86 6.35 -6.34
CA VAL A 92 0.59 6.35 -5.59
C VAL A 92 0.83 5.77 -4.19
N PRO A 93 0.98 6.61 -3.15
CA PRO A 93 1.23 6.14 -1.79
C PRO A 93 -0.04 5.57 -1.16
N PHE A 94 0.09 4.40 -0.53
CA PHE A 94 -0.99 3.77 0.25
C PHE A 94 -0.81 4.10 1.73
N LEU A 95 -1.71 4.92 2.27
CA LEU A 95 -1.66 5.34 3.67
C LEU A 95 -2.13 4.22 4.62
N PRO A 96 -1.51 4.07 5.80
CA PRO A 96 -1.82 2.99 6.75
C PRO A 96 -3.27 3.06 7.24
N LEU A 97 -3.86 1.92 7.60
CA LEU A 97 -5.29 1.83 7.92
C LEU A 97 -5.56 2.06 9.40
N GLU A 98 -6.41 3.05 9.70
CA GLU A 98 -6.95 3.27 11.05
C GLU A 98 -8.03 2.25 11.42
N ARG A 99 -8.36 2.16 12.72
CA ARG A 99 -9.42 1.31 13.27
C ARG A 99 -10.75 1.41 12.52
N SER A 100 -11.14 2.62 12.14
CA SER A 100 -12.37 2.89 11.36
C SER A 100 -12.37 2.19 9.99
N HIS A 101 -11.21 2.09 9.33
CA HIS A 101 -11.07 1.39 8.05
C HIS A 101 -11.11 -0.13 8.24
N VAL A 102 -10.49 -0.64 9.30
CA VAL A 102 -10.54 -2.08 9.65
C VAL A 102 -11.98 -2.52 9.91
N ARG A 103 -12.78 -1.68 10.57
CA ARG A 103 -14.22 -1.90 10.75
C ARG A 103 -14.94 -2.04 9.41
N LEU A 104 -14.69 -1.15 8.46
CA LEU A 104 -15.28 -1.22 7.12
C LEU A 104 -14.87 -2.50 6.38
N CYS A 105 -13.61 -2.91 6.52
CA CYS A 105 -13.14 -4.19 5.96
C CYS A 105 -13.90 -5.37 6.56
N LEU A 106 -14.09 -5.42 7.88
CA LEU A 106 -14.85 -6.48 8.52
C LEU A 106 -16.29 -6.53 8.03
N GLN A 107 -16.98 -5.39 7.98
CA GLN A 107 -18.33 -5.30 7.42
C GLN A 107 -18.38 -5.90 6.01
N LYS A 108 -17.40 -5.56 5.15
CA LYS A 108 -17.31 -6.12 3.80
C LYS A 108 -16.97 -7.61 3.77
N GLU A 109 -16.15 -8.11 4.68
CA GLU A 109 -15.90 -9.55 4.77
C GLU A 109 -17.16 -10.30 5.22
N PHE A 110 -17.92 -9.80 6.20
CA PHE A 110 -19.18 -10.42 6.63
C PHE A 110 -20.26 -10.41 5.53
N GLU A 111 -20.37 -9.31 4.77
CA GLU A 111 -21.27 -9.20 3.63
C GLU A 111 -21.03 -10.29 2.58
N LYS A 112 -19.77 -10.70 2.34
CA LYS A 112 -19.43 -11.79 1.40
C LYS A 112 -20.04 -13.13 1.82
N TRP A 113 -20.33 -13.31 3.11
CA TRP A 113 -20.99 -14.49 3.66
C TRP A 113 -22.50 -14.29 3.85
N GLY A 114 -23.06 -13.15 3.40
CA GLY A 114 -24.47 -12.83 3.63
C GLY A 114 -24.83 -12.60 5.10
N SER A 115 -23.84 -12.28 5.93
CA SER A 115 -24.01 -12.04 7.37
C SER A 115 -23.88 -10.56 7.69
N PHE A 116 -24.66 -10.10 8.67
CA PHE A 116 -24.67 -8.71 9.15
C PHE A 116 -24.43 -8.72 10.66
N PRO A 117 -23.17 -8.72 11.11
CA PRO A 117 -22.85 -8.77 12.54
C PRO A 117 -23.28 -7.49 13.25
N THR A 118 -23.46 -7.59 14.57
CA THR A 118 -23.59 -6.40 15.42
C THR A 118 -22.25 -5.66 15.52
N GLU A 119 -22.30 -4.37 15.87
CA GLU A 119 -21.07 -3.59 16.10
C GLU A 119 -20.22 -4.17 17.25
N ASP A 120 -20.84 -4.88 18.20
CA ASP A 120 -20.12 -5.55 19.29
C ASP A 120 -19.23 -6.67 18.78
N ILE A 121 -19.73 -7.52 17.86
CA ILE A 121 -18.94 -8.59 17.23
C ILE A 121 -17.79 -7.99 16.42
N ILE A 122 -18.04 -6.90 15.68
CA ILE A 122 -16.98 -6.24 14.91
C ILE A 122 -15.91 -5.68 15.86
N THR A 123 -16.33 -5.03 16.94
CA THR A 123 -15.43 -4.45 17.95
C THR A 123 -14.60 -5.53 18.62
N GLU A 124 -15.21 -6.65 19.01
CA GLU A 124 -14.54 -7.82 19.58
C GLU A 124 -13.46 -8.35 18.63
N ILE A 125 -13.76 -8.48 17.34
CA ILE A 125 -12.79 -8.98 16.36
C ILE A 125 -11.59 -8.02 16.24
N ILE A 126 -11.86 -6.71 16.21
CA ILE A 126 -10.81 -5.70 16.13
C ILE A 126 -9.92 -5.78 17.38
N ASP A 127 -10.51 -5.80 18.57
CA ASP A 127 -9.77 -5.75 19.83
C ASP A 127 -8.94 -7.02 20.10
N ASN A 128 -9.45 -8.19 19.67
CA ASN A 128 -8.78 -9.46 19.93
C ASN A 128 -7.80 -9.89 18.85
N PHE A 129 -8.00 -9.48 17.60
CA PHE A 129 -7.25 -10.04 16.46
C PHE A 129 -6.45 -9.02 15.66
N VAL A 130 -6.65 -7.71 15.85
CA VAL A 130 -5.96 -6.68 15.07
C VAL A 130 -4.88 -6.03 15.94
N THR A 131 -3.65 -6.06 15.43
CA THR A 131 -2.53 -5.38 16.10
C THR A 131 -2.38 -3.97 15.55
N PHE A 132 -2.31 -3.00 16.45
CA PHE A 132 -2.02 -1.60 16.13
C PHE A 132 -0.55 -1.27 16.42
N ASP A 133 -0.01 -0.27 15.72
CA ASP A 133 1.38 0.16 15.89
C ASP A 133 1.65 0.63 17.33
N LYS A 134 2.84 0.34 17.84
CA LYS A 134 3.18 0.66 19.24
C LYS A 134 3.41 2.14 19.51
N GLN A 135 3.72 2.92 18.47
CA GLN A 135 4.13 4.32 18.65
C GLN A 135 2.93 5.24 18.86
N THR A 136 1.86 5.02 18.09
CA THR A 136 0.66 5.86 18.09
C THR A 136 -0.59 5.08 18.52
N GLY A 137 -0.61 3.75 18.33
CA GLY A 137 -1.80 2.93 18.51
C GLY A 137 -2.91 3.23 17.50
N MET A 138 -2.63 4.02 16.45
CA MET A 138 -3.64 4.52 15.53
C MET A 138 -3.81 3.61 14.31
N TYR A 139 -2.75 2.93 13.88
CA TYR A 139 -2.71 2.22 12.60
C TYR A 139 -2.55 0.72 12.76
N ALA A 140 -3.33 -0.05 12.00
CA ALA A 140 -3.25 -1.50 11.95
C ALA A 140 -1.96 -1.94 11.23
N THR A 141 -1.13 -2.74 11.90
CA THR A 141 0.19 -3.17 11.39
C THR A 141 0.10 -4.07 10.16
N SER A 142 -0.99 -4.84 10.04
CA SER A 142 -1.28 -5.73 8.90
C SER A 142 -2.37 -5.19 7.98
N GLY A 143 -2.87 -3.97 8.22
CA GLY A 143 -4.05 -3.44 7.54
C GLY A 143 -5.25 -4.39 7.69
N CYS A 144 -5.92 -4.70 6.57
CA CYS A 144 -7.05 -5.62 6.52
C CYS A 144 -6.68 -7.06 6.15
N LYS A 145 -5.38 -7.41 6.12
CA LYS A 145 -4.95 -8.77 5.79
C LYS A 145 -5.46 -9.75 6.84
N THR A 146 -5.86 -10.95 6.39
CA THR A 146 -6.25 -12.09 7.23
C THR A 146 -7.58 -11.96 7.99
N LEU A 147 -8.29 -10.83 7.85
CA LEU A 147 -9.61 -10.64 8.46
C LEU A 147 -10.62 -11.68 7.94
N GLU A 148 -10.47 -12.15 6.70
CA GLU A 148 -11.33 -13.18 6.11
C GLU A 148 -11.35 -14.47 6.96
N LYS A 149 -10.19 -14.84 7.52
CA LYS A 149 -10.05 -16.03 8.36
C LYS A 149 -10.70 -15.82 9.73
N LYS A 150 -10.76 -14.58 10.21
CA LYS A 150 -11.40 -14.23 11.48
C LYS A 150 -12.91 -14.26 11.34
N VAL A 151 -13.44 -13.62 10.29
CA VAL A 151 -14.87 -13.65 9.96
C VAL A 151 -15.38 -15.09 9.80
N ALA A 152 -14.63 -15.96 9.12
CA ALA A 152 -15.02 -17.35 8.92
C ALA A 152 -15.28 -18.14 10.23
N ILE A 153 -14.69 -17.73 11.36
CA ILE A 153 -14.95 -18.35 12.68
C ILE A 153 -16.34 -17.99 13.20
N TYR A 154 -16.82 -16.77 12.92
CA TYR A 154 -18.10 -16.25 13.41
C TYR A 154 -19.29 -16.58 12.49
N VAL A 155 -19.03 -16.97 11.24
CA VAL A 155 -20.09 -17.28 10.26
C VAL A 155 -20.28 -18.78 10.02
N ARG A 156 -19.31 -19.64 10.42
CA ARG A 156 -19.48 -21.09 10.33
C ARG A 156 -20.39 -21.60 11.45
N HIS A 157 -21.68 -21.78 11.12
CA HIS A 157 -22.63 -22.62 11.83
C HIS A 157 -23.20 -23.66 10.88
#